data_AF-A0A3M1IT81-F1
#
_entry.id   AF-A0A3M1IT81-F1
#
_cell.length_a   1.000
_cell.length_b   1.000
_cell.length_c   1.000
_cell.angle_alpha   90.00
_cell.angle_beta   90.00
_cell.angle_gamma   90.00
#
_symmetry.space_group_name_H-M   'P 1'
#
loop_
_entity.id
_entity.type
_entity.pdbx_description
1 polymer ?
#
loop_
_entity_poly.entity_id
_entity_poly.type
_entity_poly.pdbx_seq_one_letter_code
_entity_poly.pdbx_strand_id
1 'polypeptide(L)'
;MSKMSKRERLEATFTGAATDRPPVALWRHWPVDDQYGTELARASLVFQHTFDFDFIKVTPSSNFSVADYGWQSSWQGNQEGTRSKGPAIIQHPDDWLKLKPLDPAAGLLGQVLSANHIIGQSVKDDVPFIQTIFNPLSQAKNIAQDNLLPHLRQHPDAVKAGLAVLTESILRFIEALKQTGCAGIFLAVQHATTRLLSEAEYREFGAPLDAQILQAAGDMWFNLIHLHGTDVMFDLVGSYPGQVINWHDVETPPSLAEALGRTDMALCGGLSQWETMVRGTP
;
A
#
# COMPACT_ATOMS: atom_id res chain seq x y z
N MET A 1 -22.00 -3.21 -25.68
CA MET A 1 -22.20 -3.90 -24.38
C MET A 1 -23.07 -3.01 -23.49
N SER A 2 -23.85 -3.57 -22.57
CA SER A 2 -24.58 -2.79 -21.55
C SER A 2 -23.60 -2.15 -20.57
N LYS A 3 -23.96 -1.00 -20.00
CA LYS A 3 -23.13 -0.30 -19.00
C LYS A 3 -22.97 -1.16 -17.74
N MET A 4 -21.73 -1.42 -17.32
CA MET A 4 -21.40 -2.16 -16.10
C MET A 4 -21.32 -1.21 -14.89
N SER A 5 -21.63 -1.71 -13.70
CA SER A 5 -21.23 -1.07 -12.44
C SER A 5 -19.71 -1.06 -12.30
N LYS A 6 -19.19 -0.24 -11.37
CA LYS A 6 -17.74 -0.16 -11.09
C LYS A 6 -17.19 -1.51 -10.63
N ARG A 7 -17.92 -2.21 -9.75
CA ARG A 7 -17.57 -3.54 -9.26
C ARG A 7 -17.56 -4.59 -10.37
N GLU A 8 -18.63 -4.70 -11.17
CA GLU A 8 -18.71 -5.68 -12.27
C GLU A 8 -17.56 -5.49 -13.26
N ARG A 9 -17.21 -4.23 -13.57
CA ARG A 9 -16.10 -3.90 -14.46
C ARG A 9 -14.75 -4.36 -13.90
N LEU A 10 -14.53 -4.19 -12.60
CA LEU A 10 -13.32 -4.64 -11.91
C LEU A 10 -13.24 -6.16 -11.86
N GLU A 11 -14.29 -6.85 -11.41
CA GLU A 11 -14.34 -8.32 -11.34
C GLU A 11 -14.18 -8.99 -12.73
N ALA A 12 -14.79 -8.41 -13.77
CA ALA A 12 -14.57 -8.84 -15.16
C ALA A 12 -13.10 -8.64 -15.59
N THR A 13 -12.48 -7.51 -15.21
CA THR A 13 -11.07 -7.26 -15.51
C THR A 13 -10.16 -8.28 -14.84
N PHE A 14 -10.42 -8.61 -13.56
CA PHE A 14 -9.59 -9.56 -12.79
C PHE A 14 -9.59 -10.97 -13.39
N THR A 15 -10.68 -11.33 -14.08
CA THR A 15 -10.86 -12.66 -14.70
C THR A 15 -10.52 -12.67 -16.19
N GLY A 16 -10.07 -11.55 -16.77
CA GLY A 16 -9.80 -11.41 -18.20
C GLY A 16 -11.06 -11.42 -19.08
N ALA A 17 -12.25 -11.23 -18.49
CA ALA A 17 -13.50 -11.12 -19.22
C ALA A 17 -13.63 -9.76 -19.93
N ALA A 18 -14.46 -9.70 -20.95
CA ALA A 18 -14.70 -8.46 -21.68
C ALA A 18 -15.43 -7.42 -20.81
N THR A 19 -14.96 -6.18 -20.83
CA THR A 19 -15.54 -5.03 -20.12
C THR A 19 -16.18 -4.04 -21.08
N ASP A 20 -17.08 -3.19 -20.56
CA ASP A 20 -17.67 -2.10 -21.34
C ASP A 20 -16.67 -0.97 -21.64
N ARG A 21 -15.70 -0.76 -20.75
CA ARG A 21 -14.46 0.01 -20.93
C ARG A 21 -13.39 -0.47 -19.92
N PRO A 22 -12.10 -0.15 -20.12
CA PRO A 22 -11.09 -0.37 -19.08
C PRO A 22 -11.45 0.37 -17.77
N PRO A 23 -11.23 -0.23 -16.59
CA PRO A 23 -11.30 0.48 -15.31
C PRO A 23 -10.22 1.56 -15.23
N VAL A 24 -10.55 2.68 -14.59
CA VAL A 24 -9.66 3.83 -14.41
C VAL A 24 -9.74 4.30 -12.96
N ALA A 25 -8.58 4.52 -12.35
CA ALA A 25 -8.45 5.18 -11.07
C ALA A 25 -7.23 6.10 -11.07
N LEU A 26 -7.31 7.16 -10.26
CA LEU A 26 -6.17 7.99 -9.90
C LEU A 26 -6.13 8.11 -8.38
N TRP A 27 -4.93 8.13 -7.81
CA TRP A 27 -4.75 8.34 -6.38
C TRP A 27 -3.59 9.28 -6.12
N ARG A 28 -3.67 9.95 -4.97
CA ARG A 28 -2.63 10.88 -4.51
C ARG A 28 -2.71 11.02 -2.99
N HIS A 29 -1.65 11.55 -2.41
CA HIS A 29 -1.67 12.04 -1.04
C HIS A 29 -2.47 13.35 -0.94
N TRP A 30 -2.96 13.63 0.27
CA TRP A 30 -3.67 14.85 0.64
C TRP A 30 -2.90 15.56 1.74
N PRO A 31 -1.73 16.17 1.45
CA PRO A 31 -0.91 16.75 2.50
C PRO A 31 -1.72 17.73 3.36
N VAL A 32 -1.50 17.71 4.68
CA VAL A 32 -2.34 18.36 5.70
C VAL A 32 -3.59 17.53 6.05
N ASP A 33 -4.47 17.28 5.09
CA ASP A 33 -5.76 16.61 5.33
C ASP A 33 -5.59 15.11 5.68
N ASP A 34 -4.60 14.43 5.11
CA ASP A 34 -4.28 13.01 5.32
C ASP A 34 -3.67 12.67 6.69
N GLN A 35 -3.61 13.67 7.58
CA GLN A 35 -3.17 13.53 8.97
C GLN A 35 -4.34 13.34 9.94
N TYR A 36 -5.57 13.59 9.51
CA TYR A 36 -6.79 13.46 10.32
C TYR A 36 -7.83 12.61 9.61
N GLY A 37 -8.48 11.70 10.32
CA GLY A 37 -9.37 10.70 9.71
C GLY A 37 -10.55 11.31 8.95
N THR A 38 -11.20 12.32 9.54
CA THR A 38 -12.34 13.00 8.92
C THR A 38 -11.94 13.78 7.66
N GLU A 39 -10.78 14.44 7.69
CA GLU A 39 -10.29 15.22 6.54
C GLU A 39 -9.79 14.31 5.42
N LEU A 40 -9.11 13.21 5.74
CA LEU A 40 -8.74 12.17 4.78
C LEU A 40 -9.96 11.61 4.06
N ALA A 41 -11.04 11.30 4.80
CA ALA A 41 -12.28 10.82 4.21
C ALA A 41 -12.92 11.88 3.32
N ARG A 42 -13.04 13.13 3.80
CA ARG A 42 -13.61 14.24 3.04
C ARG A 42 -12.86 14.48 1.73
N ALA A 43 -11.53 14.60 1.78
CA ALA A 43 -10.70 14.81 0.59
C ALA A 43 -10.84 13.67 -0.42
N SER A 44 -10.84 12.42 0.05
CA SER A 44 -11.01 11.23 -0.81
C SER A 44 -12.38 11.21 -1.49
N LEU A 45 -13.46 11.51 -0.75
CA LEU A 45 -14.83 11.53 -1.28
C LEU A 45 -15.05 12.69 -2.25
N VAL A 46 -14.52 13.88 -1.97
CA VAL A 46 -14.59 15.03 -2.89
C VAL A 46 -13.86 14.69 -4.20
N PHE A 47 -12.69 14.06 -4.10
CA PHE A 47 -11.94 13.65 -5.28
C PHE A 47 -12.70 12.61 -6.11
N GLN A 48 -13.27 11.59 -5.44
CA GLN A 48 -14.11 10.60 -6.10
C GLN A 48 -15.32 11.23 -6.79
N HIS A 49 -16.04 12.12 -6.11
CA HIS A 49 -17.21 12.80 -6.68
C HIS A 49 -16.86 13.65 -7.90
N THR A 50 -15.67 14.27 -7.89
CA THR A 50 -15.22 15.16 -8.97
C THR A 50 -14.88 14.39 -10.25
N PHE A 51 -14.27 13.21 -10.12
CA PHE A 51 -13.68 12.49 -11.26
C PHE A 51 -14.33 11.13 -11.58
N ASP A 52 -15.17 10.61 -10.68
CA ASP A 52 -15.94 9.38 -10.85
C ASP A 52 -15.12 8.13 -11.23
N PHE A 53 -13.98 7.91 -10.56
CA PHE A 53 -13.13 6.74 -10.78
C PHE A 53 -13.81 5.41 -10.44
N ASP A 54 -13.28 4.29 -10.94
CA ASP A 54 -13.86 2.96 -10.69
C ASP A 54 -13.59 2.42 -9.29
N PHE A 55 -12.62 2.97 -8.57
CA PHE A 55 -12.42 2.70 -7.15
C PHE A 55 -11.64 3.83 -6.47
N ILE A 56 -11.75 3.89 -5.14
CA ILE A 56 -10.96 4.80 -4.30
C ILE A 56 -9.77 4.04 -3.70
N LYS A 57 -8.54 4.54 -3.89
CA LYS A 57 -7.40 4.13 -3.07
C LYS A 57 -7.23 5.08 -1.88
N VAL A 58 -7.61 4.62 -0.69
CA VAL A 58 -7.43 5.40 0.53
C VAL A 58 -5.93 5.53 0.81
N THR A 59 -5.44 6.78 0.80
CA THR A 59 -4.02 7.11 0.84
C THR A 59 -3.72 8.02 2.04
N PRO A 60 -3.50 7.46 3.25
CA PRO A 60 -3.15 8.24 4.43
C PRO A 60 -1.75 8.84 4.33
N SER A 61 -1.42 9.72 5.28
CA SER A 61 -0.05 10.19 5.47
C SER A 61 0.93 9.03 5.65
N SER A 62 2.12 9.14 5.05
CA SER A 62 3.09 8.04 4.93
C SER A 62 3.61 7.46 6.26
N ASN A 63 3.40 8.16 7.38
CA ASN A 63 3.79 7.74 8.71
C ASN A 63 2.69 7.01 9.50
N PHE A 64 1.45 6.90 8.97
CA PHE A 64 0.29 6.43 9.74
C PHE A 64 0.50 5.07 10.42
N SER A 65 1.28 4.18 9.80
CA SER A 65 1.53 2.83 10.30
C SER A 65 2.67 2.72 11.30
N VAL A 66 3.45 3.79 11.49
CA VAL A 66 4.65 3.78 12.34
C VAL A 66 4.73 4.92 13.36
N ALA A 67 3.85 5.92 13.25
CA ALA A 67 3.84 7.08 14.14
C ALA A 67 3.68 6.69 15.62
N ASP A 68 2.83 5.69 15.90
CA ASP A 68 2.48 5.28 17.26
C ASP A 68 3.56 4.41 17.94
N TYR A 69 4.63 4.04 17.23
CA TYR A 69 5.87 3.56 17.85
C TYR A 69 6.73 4.70 18.43
N GLY A 70 6.27 5.96 18.32
CA GLY A 70 6.99 7.16 18.74
C GLY A 70 7.81 7.80 17.63
N TRP A 71 7.60 7.43 16.36
CA TRP A 71 8.39 7.97 15.26
C TRP A 71 7.94 9.39 14.95
N GLN A 72 8.85 10.34 15.18
CA GLN A 72 8.58 11.75 14.92
C GLN A 72 8.75 12.05 13.43
N SER A 73 7.79 12.77 12.86
CA SER A 73 7.88 13.29 11.50
C SER A 73 7.07 14.57 11.35
N SER A 74 7.52 15.47 10.49
CA SER A 74 6.83 16.73 10.22
C SER A 74 6.65 16.92 8.73
N TRP A 75 5.47 17.38 8.31
CA TRP A 75 5.27 17.82 6.94
C TRP A 75 5.79 19.26 6.80
N GLN A 76 6.67 19.50 5.83
CA GLN A 76 7.37 20.77 5.63
C GLN A 76 7.12 21.32 4.21
N GLY A 77 5.86 21.33 3.77
CA GLY A 77 5.47 21.94 2.48
C GLY A 77 5.69 21.07 1.24
N ASN A 78 6.09 19.81 1.40
CA ASN A 78 6.29 18.91 0.26
C ASN A 78 4.95 18.57 -0.43
N GLN A 79 4.86 18.80 -1.74
CA GLN A 79 3.61 18.67 -2.50
C GLN A 79 3.12 17.21 -2.63
N GLU A 80 4.01 16.23 -2.49
CA GLU A 80 3.67 14.79 -2.56
C GLU A 80 3.27 14.21 -1.19
N GLY A 81 3.32 15.02 -0.13
CA GLY A 81 3.03 14.55 1.24
C GLY A 81 4.21 13.87 1.91
N THR A 82 5.40 13.89 1.30
CA THR A 82 6.62 13.38 1.94
C THR A 82 6.92 14.19 3.20
N ARG A 83 7.07 13.49 4.32
CA ARG A 83 7.37 14.09 5.63
C ARG A 83 8.87 14.07 5.88
N SER A 84 9.37 15.12 6.51
CA SER A 84 10.72 15.14 7.07
C SER A 84 10.80 14.13 8.22
N LYS A 85 11.79 13.25 8.15
CA LYS A 85 12.00 12.15 9.09
C LYS A 85 12.68 12.66 10.35
N GLY A 86 12.16 12.29 11.52
CA GLY A 86 12.88 12.39 12.79
C GLY A 86 13.92 11.27 12.92
N PRO A 87 14.60 11.17 14.08
CA PRO A 87 15.59 10.13 14.32
C PRO A 87 14.97 8.72 14.26
N ALA A 88 15.80 7.72 13.94
CA ALA A 88 15.41 6.32 13.99
C ALA A 88 15.03 5.92 15.43
N ILE A 89 13.96 5.14 15.55
CA ILE A 89 13.59 4.48 16.81
C ILE A 89 14.56 3.33 17.10
N ILE A 90 14.90 2.57 16.05
CA ILE A 90 15.81 1.44 16.15
C ILE A 90 17.24 1.94 15.91
N GLN A 91 17.99 2.08 17.00
CA GLN A 91 19.40 2.48 16.96
C GLN A 91 20.33 1.29 17.17
N HIS A 92 19.89 0.31 17.95
CA HIS A 92 20.60 -0.93 18.23
C HIS A 92 19.72 -2.16 17.92
N PRO A 93 20.31 -3.34 17.65
CA PRO A 93 19.55 -4.55 17.37
C PRO A 93 18.53 -4.91 18.47
N ASP A 94 18.88 -4.70 19.74
CA ASP A 94 17.97 -4.99 20.87
C ASP A 94 16.72 -4.10 20.90
N ASP A 95 16.71 -2.97 20.19
CA ASP A 95 15.53 -2.11 20.10
C ASP A 95 14.40 -2.78 19.32
N TRP A 96 14.70 -3.70 18.39
CA TRP A 96 13.68 -4.47 17.69
C TRP A 96 12.83 -5.30 18.66
N LEU A 97 13.45 -5.83 19.72
CA LEU A 97 12.80 -6.66 20.74
C LEU A 97 11.89 -5.85 21.68
N LYS A 98 11.97 -4.52 21.63
CA LYS A 98 11.15 -3.61 22.46
C LYS A 98 9.86 -3.20 21.77
N LEU A 99 9.73 -3.45 20.46
CA LEU A 99 8.52 -3.15 19.72
C LEU A 99 7.33 -3.94 20.27
N LYS A 100 6.15 -3.33 20.23
CA LYS A 100 4.88 -3.96 20.63
C LYS A 100 3.82 -3.76 19.57
N PRO A 101 2.93 -4.73 19.33
CA PRO A 101 1.86 -4.57 18.36
C PRO A 101 1.00 -3.35 18.68
N LEU A 102 0.64 -2.58 17.67
CA LEU A 102 -0.21 -1.40 17.82
C LEU A 102 -1.69 -1.81 17.96
N ASP A 103 -2.46 -0.96 18.62
CA ASP A 103 -3.92 -1.04 18.66
C ASP A 103 -4.48 -0.36 17.40
N PRO A 104 -5.24 -1.07 16.53
CA PRO A 104 -5.78 -0.50 15.29
C PRO A 104 -6.80 0.63 15.52
N ALA A 105 -7.36 0.76 16.72
CA ALA A 105 -8.31 1.81 17.08
C ALA A 105 -7.66 3.04 17.73
N ALA A 106 -6.35 3.00 18.01
CA ALA A 106 -5.63 4.07 18.67
C ALA A 106 -4.76 4.89 17.70
N GLY A 107 -4.38 6.10 18.12
CA GLY A 107 -3.40 6.91 17.41
C GLY A 107 -3.76 7.22 15.96
N LEU A 108 -2.76 7.22 15.07
CA LEU A 108 -3.01 7.48 13.65
C LEU A 108 -3.66 6.30 12.95
N LEU A 109 -3.45 5.06 13.39
CA LEU A 109 -4.19 3.91 12.85
C LEU A 109 -5.70 4.06 13.08
N GLY A 110 -6.11 4.48 14.28
CA GLY A 110 -7.51 4.77 14.60
C GLY A 110 -8.10 5.90 13.76
N GLN A 111 -7.32 6.94 13.45
CA GLN A 111 -7.74 8.01 12.53
C GLN A 111 -7.99 7.45 11.12
N VAL A 112 -7.09 6.62 10.60
CA VAL A 112 -7.28 5.98 9.29
C VAL A 112 -8.46 5.02 9.30
N LEU A 113 -8.65 4.25 10.37
CA LEU A 113 -9.80 3.37 10.52
C LEU A 113 -11.12 4.16 10.52
N SER A 114 -11.16 5.29 11.22
CA SER A 114 -12.31 6.20 11.19
C SER A 114 -12.56 6.75 9.78
N ALA A 115 -11.52 7.07 9.02
CA ALA A 115 -11.66 7.52 7.64
C ALA A 115 -12.32 6.44 6.76
N ASN A 116 -11.88 5.20 6.90
CA ASN A 116 -12.44 4.06 6.16
C ASN A 116 -13.91 3.82 6.51
N HIS A 117 -14.30 3.98 7.78
CA HIS A 117 -15.71 3.89 8.17
C HIS A 117 -16.58 4.97 7.51
N ILE A 118 -16.11 6.23 7.50
CA ILE A 118 -16.82 7.34 6.87
C ILE A 118 -16.93 7.12 5.35
N ILE A 119 -15.85 6.69 4.70
CA ILE A 119 -15.83 6.38 3.27
C ILE A 119 -16.84 5.27 2.96
N GLY A 120 -16.78 4.14 3.67
CA GLY A 120 -17.68 3.01 3.47
C GLY A 120 -19.15 3.36 3.66
N GLN A 121 -19.50 4.14 4.69
CA GLN A 121 -20.87 4.63 4.90
C GLN A 121 -21.36 5.55 3.77
N SER A 122 -20.44 6.30 3.16
CA SER A 122 -20.75 7.26 2.10
C SER A 122 -20.93 6.59 0.74
N VAL A 123 -20.04 5.66 0.38
CA VAL A 123 -20.03 5.01 -0.94
C VAL A 123 -20.86 3.74 -1.02
N LYS A 124 -21.04 3.02 0.10
CA LYS A 124 -21.75 1.74 0.19
C LYS A 124 -21.29 0.79 -0.92
N ASP A 125 -22.23 0.21 -1.67
CA ASP A 125 -21.94 -0.74 -2.76
C ASP A 125 -21.68 -0.06 -4.12
N ASP A 126 -21.74 1.27 -4.21
CA ASP A 126 -21.62 2.01 -5.48
C ASP A 126 -20.16 2.14 -5.94
N VAL A 127 -19.26 2.55 -5.03
CA VAL A 127 -17.84 2.74 -5.33
C VAL A 127 -16.97 1.85 -4.44
N PRO A 128 -16.30 0.84 -4.99
CA PRO A 128 -15.30 0.06 -4.27
C PRO A 128 -14.17 0.96 -3.73
N PHE A 129 -13.66 0.66 -2.55
CA PHE A 129 -12.47 1.33 -2.02
C PHE A 129 -11.52 0.33 -1.38
N ILE A 130 -10.23 0.62 -1.47
CA ILE A 130 -9.15 -0.20 -0.91
C ILE A 130 -8.23 0.64 -0.05
N GLN A 131 -7.72 0.05 1.04
CA GLN A 131 -6.85 0.74 1.99
C GLN A 131 -5.37 0.46 1.70
N THR A 132 -4.55 1.51 1.67
CA THR A 132 -3.09 1.36 1.57
C THR A 132 -2.52 0.67 2.82
N ILE A 133 -1.75 -0.40 2.62
CA ILE A 133 -0.99 -1.12 3.64
C ILE A 133 0.48 -1.13 3.23
N PHE A 134 1.36 -0.60 4.08
CA PHE A 134 2.81 -0.75 3.88
C PHE A 134 3.26 -2.07 4.48
N ASN A 135 3.98 -2.88 3.70
CA ASN A 135 4.49 -4.15 4.21
C ASN A 135 5.56 -3.94 5.32
N PRO A 136 5.88 -4.97 6.12
CA PRO A 136 6.74 -4.83 7.30
C PRO A 136 8.11 -4.22 7.00
N LEU A 137 8.76 -4.60 5.91
CA LEU A 137 10.05 -4.00 5.50
C LEU A 137 9.90 -2.51 5.14
N SER A 138 8.81 -2.13 4.47
CA SER A 138 8.53 -0.72 4.16
C SER A 138 8.31 0.13 5.41
N GLN A 139 7.69 -0.43 6.45
CA GLN A 139 7.55 0.22 7.76
C GLN A 139 8.90 0.27 8.51
N ALA A 140 9.63 -0.84 8.52
CA ALA A 140 10.94 -0.98 9.14
C ALA A 140 11.94 0.07 8.63
N LYS A 141 11.93 0.38 7.34
CA LYS A 141 12.76 1.44 6.73
C LYS A 141 12.57 2.81 7.37
N ASN A 142 11.38 3.15 7.87
CA ASN A 142 11.16 4.45 8.50
C ASN A 142 11.69 4.47 9.94
N ILE A 143 11.47 3.39 10.69
CA ILE A 143 11.83 3.34 12.12
C ILE A 143 13.30 2.94 12.37
N ALA A 144 13.94 2.24 11.43
CA ALA A 144 15.35 1.85 11.51
C ALA A 144 16.25 2.63 10.54
N GLN A 145 15.72 3.19 9.46
CA GLN A 145 16.47 4.01 8.50
C GLN A 145 17.72 3.27 7.99
N ASP A 146 18.89 3.92 8.02
CA ASP A 146 20.15 3.36 7.54
C ASP A 146 20.61 2.12 8.33
N ASN A 147 20.04 1.87 9.52
CA ASN A 147 20.34 0.68 10.31
C ASN A 147 19.64 -0.59 9.81
N LEU A 148 18.61 -0.49 8.95
CA LEU A 148 17.81 -1.64 8.54
C LEU A 148 18.64 -2.72 7.84
N LEU A 149 19.36 -2.39 6.77
CA LEU A 149 20.12 -3.37 5.99
C LEU A 149 21.30 -3.97 6.76
N PRO A 150 22.10 -3.18 7.51
CA PRO A 150 23.11 -3.76 8.40
C PRO A 150 22.51 -4.71 9.45
N HIS A 151 21.42 -4.32 10.12
CA HIS A 151 20.78 -5.18 11.12
C HIS A 151 20.21 -6.46 10.50
N LEU A 152 19.62 -6.39 9.30
CA LEU A 152 19.08 -7.55 8.60
C LEU A 152 20.16 -8.62 8.37
N ARG A 153 21.37 -8.20 8.01
CA ARG A 153 22.48 -9.11 7.69
C ARG A 153 23.29 -9.57 8.91
N GLN A 154 23.44 -8.71 9.92
CA GLN A 154 24.28 -8.98 11.09
C GLN A 154 23.50 -9.50 12.29
N HIS A 155 22.21 -9.15 12.39
CA HIS A 155 21.33 -9.46 13.52
C HIS A 155 19.94 -9.94 13.04
N PRO A 156 19.89 -10.99 12.18
CA PRO A 156 18.67 -11.40 11.48
C PRO A 156 17.54 -11.79 12.44
N ASP A 157 17.84 -12.42 13.57
CA ASP A 157 16.83 -12.88 14.52
C ASP A 157 16.13 -11.71 15.23
N ALA A 158 16.88 -10.67 15.60
CA ALA A 158 16.32 -9.46 16.19
C ALA A 158 15.42 -8.74 15.18
N VAL A 159 15.86 -8.62 13.93
CA VAL A 159 15.04 -8.02 12.85
C VAL A 159 13.77 -8.83 12.61
N LYS A 160 13.86 -10.17 12.52
CA LYS A 160 12.69 -11.04 12.34
C LYS A 160 11.68 -10.89 13.48
N ALA A 161 12.14 -10.77 14.73
CA ALA A 161 11.27 -10.50 15.86
C ALA A 161 10.54 -9.14 15.74
N GLY A 162 11.25 -8.09 15.34
CA GLY A 162 10.66 -6.77 15.10
C GLY A 162 9.67 -6.76 13.92
N LEU A 163 10.02 -7.42 12.82
CA LEU A 163 9.14 -7.56 11.65
C LEU A 163 7.87 -8.36 11.97
N ALA A 164 7.95 -9.37 12.84
CA ALA A 164 6.79 -10.11 13.31
C ALA A 164 5.81 -9.19 14.07
N VAL A 165 6.31 -8.28 14.91
CA VAL A 165 5.48 -7.29 15.62
C VAL A 165 4.81 -6.29 14.66
N LEU A 166 5.52 -5.81 13.65
CA LEU A 166 4.95 -4.94 12.61
C LEU A 166 3.87 -5.69 11.82
N THR A 167 4.12 -6.96 11.49
CA THR A 167 3.15 -7.83 10.82
C THR A 167 1.90 -8.01 11.67
N GLU A 168 2.04 -8.31 12.97
CA GLU A 168 0.89 -8.45 13.86
C GLU A 168 0.03 -7.17 13.91
N SER A 169 0.66 -5.99 13.90
CA SER A 169 -0.06 -4.70 13.85
C SER A 169 -0.86 -4.54 12.55
N ILE A 170 -0.27 -4.93 11.41
CA ILE A 170 -0.95 -4.93 10.12
C ILE A 170 -2.14 -5.89 10.12
N LEU A 171 -1.97 -7.11 10.62
CA LEU A 171 -3.03 -8.12 10.67
C LEU A 171 -4.23 -7.66 11.52
N ARG A 172 -3.96 -7.07 12.69
CA ARG A 172 -5.00 -6.47 13.55
C ARG A 172 -5.74 -5.34 12.84
N PHE A 173 -5.01 -4.50 12.10
CA PHE A 173 -5.60 -3.42 11.33
C PHE A 173 -6.46 -3.91 10.16
N ILE A 174 -5.99 -4.92 9.42
CA ILE A 174 -6.76 -5.57 8.35
C ILE A 174 -8.08 -6.14 8.87
N GLU A 175 -8.05 -6.81 10.02
CA GLU A 175 -9.27 -7.34 10.63
C GLU A 175 -10.26 -6.23 11.00
N ALA A 176 -9.76 -5.11 11.54
CA ALA A 176 -10.60 -3.94 11.82
C ALA A 176 -11.19 -3.29 10.54
N LEU A 177 -10.42 -3.27 9.43
CA LEU A 177 -10.87 -2.72 8.15
C LEU A 177 -12.04 -3.50 7.53
N LYS A 178 -12.15 -4.81 7.77
CA LYS A 178 -13.26 -5.62 7.23
C LYS A 178 -14.63 -5.09 7.63
N GLN A 179 -14.72 -4.48 8.81
CA GLN A 179 -15.97 -3.90 9.33
C GLN A 179 -16.35 -2.56 8.70
N THR A 180 -15.50 -1.98 7.84
CA THR A 180 -15.76 -0.68 7.20
C THR A 180 -16.40 -0.82 5.82
N GLY A 181 -16.57 -2.04 5.28
CA GLY A 181 -16.98 -2.26 3.89
C GLY A 181 -15.86 -2.09 2.87
N CYS A 182 -14.59 -2.10 3.33
CA CYS A 182 -13.43 -2.04 2.46
C CYS A 182 -13.42 -3.25 1.50
N ALA A 183 -13.16 -3.01 0.22
CA ALA A 183 -13.15 -4.06 -0.80
C ALA A 183 -11.87 -4.91 -0.78
N GLY A 184 -10.80 -4.41 -0.13
CA GLY A 184 -9.51 -5.07 0.00
C GLY A 184 -8.38 -4.09 0.29
N ILE A 185 -7.14 -4.49 0.01
CA ILE A 185 -5.96 -3.68 0.33
C ILE A 185 -5.16 -3.29 -0.91
N PHE A 186 -4.48 -2.16 -0.82
CA PHE A 186 -3.35 -1.81 -1.66
C PHE A 186 -2.07 -2.12 -0.89
N LEU A 187 -1.44 -3.27 -1.15
CA LEU A 187 -0.20 -3.68 -0.49
C LEU A 187 1.01 -3.02 -1.16
N ALA A 188 1.58 -2.01 -0.51
CA ALA A 188 2.76 -1.30 -0.99
C ALA A 188 4.04 -1.99 -0.52
N VAL A 189 4.83 -2.46 -1.49
CA VAL A 189 6.09 -3.19 -1.30
C VAL A 189 7.26 -2.36 -1.82
N GLN A 190 8.10 -1.85 -0.92
CA GLN A 190 9.25 -1.00 -1.28
C GLN A 190 10.61 -1.70 -1.32
N HIS A 191 10.72 -2.92 -0.78
CA HIS A 191 12.00 -3.63 -0.65
C HIS A 191 12.15 -4.85 -1.57
N ALA A 192 11.12 -5.16 -2.37
CA ALA A 192 11.22 -6.15 -3.44
C ALA A 192 11.95 -5.55 -4.65
N THR A 193 13.21 -5.16 -4.46
CA THR A 193 14.07 -4.53 -5.46
C THR A 193 15.50 -5.04 -5.29
N THR A 194 16.12 -5.39 -6.41
CA THR A 194 17.50 -5.91 -6.43
C THR A 194 18.55 -4.87 -6.05
N ARG A 195 18.16 -3.59 -5.96
CA ARG A 195 19.02 -2.50 -5.47
C ARG A 195 19.33 -2.56 -3.98
N LEU A 196 18.44 -3.17 -3.19
CA LEU A 196 18.57 -3.20 -1.72
C LEU A 196 18.84 -4.61 -1.20
N LEU A 197 18.12 -5.58 -1.76
CA LEU A 197 18.13 -6.98 -1.32
C LEU A 197 18.33 -7.89 -2.53
N SER A 198 19.04 -8.99 -2.34
CA SER A 198 18.93 -10.14 -3.23
C SER A 198 17.54 -10.77 -3.14
N GLU A 199 17.13 -11.48 -4.18
CA GLU A 199 15.85 -12.22 -4.14
C GLU A 199 15.80 -13.22 -2.98
N ALA A 200 16.93 -13.86 -2.65
CA ALA A 200 17.03 -14.77 -1.51
C ALA A 200 16.77 -14.07 -0.17
N GLU A 201 17.37 -12.88 0.04
CA GLU A 201 17.08 -12.05 1.22
C GLU A 201 15.60 -11.63 1.26
N TYR A 202 15.01 -11.25 0.12
CA TYR A 202 13.58 -10.89 0.10
C TYR A 202 12.67 -12.09 0.42
N ARG A 203 13.01 -13.28 -0.08
CA ARG A 203 12.30 -14.53 0.25
C ARG A 203 12.42 -14.91 1.72
N GLU A 204 13.50 -14.50 2.39
CA GLU A 204 13.69 -14.75 3.82
C GLU A 204 12.96 -13.73 4.70
N PHE A 205 13.09 -12.43 4.40
CA PHE A 205 12.65 -11.36 5.31
C PHE A 205 11.33 -10.68 4.91
N GLY A 206 10.94 -10.74 3.64
CA GLY A 206 9.76 -10.04 3.11
C GLY A 206 8.62 -11.00 2.78
N ALA A 207 8.85 -11.91 1.84
CA ALA A 207 7.80 -12.72 1.23
C ALA A 207 6.92 -13.52 2.22
N PRO A 208 7.45 -14.14 3.29
CA PRO A 208 6.61 -14.86 4.25
C PRO A 208 5.64 -13.95 5.02
N LEU A 209 5.99 -12.67 5.19
CA LEU A 209 5.17 -11.70 5.89
C LEU A 209 4.11 -11.09 4.95
N ASP A 210 4.49 -10.82 3.70
CA ASP A 210 3.55 -10.42 2.65
C ASP A 210 2.46 -11.49 2.46
N ALA A 211 2.84 -12.78 2.46
CA ALA A 211 1.91 -13.89 2.37
C ALA A 211 0.89 -13.92 3.52
N GLN A 212 1.32 -13.66 4.77
CA GLN A 212 0.41 -13.57 5.93
C GLN A 212 -0.59 -12.42 5.77
N ILE A 213 -0.12 -11.27 5.27
CA ILE A 213 -0.95 -10.08 5.05
C ILE A 213 -2.01 -10.37 3.96
N LEU A 214 -1.61 -10.94 2.84
CA LEU A 214 -2.51 -11.29 1.75
C LEU A 214 -3.49 -12.40 2.16
N GLN A 215 -3.06 -13.36 2.97
CA GLN A 215 -3.95 -14.37 3.54
C GLN A 215 -5.03 -13.73 4.43
N ALA A 216 -4.65 -12.76 5.28
CA ALA A 216 -5.61 -12.08 6.15
C ALA A 216 -6.62 -11.21 5.38
N ALA A 217 -6.23 -10.68 4.22
CA ALA A 217 -7.10 -9.94 3.30
C ALA A 217 -7.79 -10.84 2.25
N GLY A 218 -7.61 -12.16 2.31
CA GLY A 218 -8.03 -13.09 1.26
C GLY A 218 -9.54 -13.29 1.13
N ASP A 219 -10.32 -12.89 2.14
CA ASP A 219 -11.78 -12.82 2.09
C ASP A 219 -12.31 -11.52 1.48
N MET A 220 -11.43 -10.53 1.27
CA MET A 220 -11.73 -9.31 0.53
C MET A 220 -11.49 -9.54 -0.96
N TRP A 221 -12.38 -9.03 -1.81
CA TRP A 221 -12.43 -9.40 -3.23
C TRP A 221 -11.51 -8.55 -4.13
N PHE A 222 -10.90 -7.47 -3.61
CA PHE A 222 -10.04 -6.57 -4.38
C PHE A 222 -8.74 -6.23 -3.65
N ASN A 223 -7.73 -7.10 -3.82
CA ASN A 223 -6.37 -6.87 -3.32
C ASN A 223 -5.42 -6.50 -4.47
N LEU A 224 -4.84 -5.30 -4.39
CA LEU A 224 -3.89 -4.76 -5.35
C LEU A 224 -2.49 -4.75 -4.73
N ILE A 225 -1.51 -5.30 -5.44
CA ILE A 225 -0.12 -5.37 -4.98
C ILE A 225 0.72 -4.36 -5.76
N HIS A 226 1.39 -3.46 -5.07
CA HIS A 226 2.19 -2.40 -5.67
C HIS A 226 3.67 -2.56 -5.39
N LEU A 227 4.46 -2.74 -6.46
CA LEU A 227 5.91 -2.72 -6.44
C LEU A 227 6.41 -1.29 -6.64
N HIS A 228 7.10 -0.76 -5.63
CA HIS A 228 7.61 0.60 -5.65
C HIS A 228 9.09 0.66 -6.07
N GLY A 229 9.45 1.67 -6.87
CA GLY A 229 10.83 1.95 -7.26
C GLY A 229 11.25 1.27 -8.56
N THR A 230 12.55 1.03 -8.73
CA THR A 230 13.13 0.43 -9.92
C THR A 230 13.78 -0.92 -9.63
N ASP A 231 14.11 -1.67 -10.69
CA ASP A 231 14.80 -2.97 -10.61
C ASP A 231 14.04 -3.95 -9.69
N VAL A 232 12.71 -3.90 -9.83
CA VAL A 232 11.75 -4.60 -8.98
C VAL A 232 11.80 -6.11 -9.22
N MET A 233 11.55 -6.88 -8.16
CA MET A 233 11.45 -8.34 -8.21
C MET A 233 10.07 -8.76 -8.74
N PHE A 234 9.76 -8.36 -9.98
CA PHE A 234 8.44 -8.50 -10.57
C PHE A 234 7.93 -9.94 -10.54
N ASP A 235 8.71 -10.92 -11.01
CA ASP A 235 8.24 -12.31 -11.10
C ASP A 235 7.99 -12.94 -9.72
N LEU A 236 8.78 -12.55 -8.71
CA LEU A 236 8.56 -13.01 -7.35
C LEU A 236 7.21 -12.52 -6.82
N VAL A 237 6.95 -11.22 -6.93
CA VAL A 237 5.70 -10.61 -6.40
C VAL A 237 4.50 -10.89 -7.32
N GLY A 238 4.74 -11.09 -8.61
CA GLY A 238 3.74 -11.50 -9.61
C GLY A 238 3.15 -12.89 -9.35
N SER A 239 3.78 -13.70 -8.49
CA SER A 239 3.26 -14.99 -8.03
C SER A 239 2.35 -14.91 -6.79
N TYR A 240 2.17 -13.72 -6.21
CA TYR A 240 1.37 -13.55 -5.01
C TYR A 240 -0.13 -13.69 -5.28
N PRO A 241 -0.92 -14.14 -4.29
CA PRO A 241 -2.37 -14.15 -4.39
C PRO A 241 -2.89 -12.72 -4.29
N GLY A 242 -3.24 -12.14 -5.43
CA GLY A 242 -3.88 -10.83 -5.55
C GLY A 242 -4.78 -10.79 -6.78
N GLN A 243 -5.54 -9.70 -6.93
CA GLN A 243 -6.36 -9.47 -8.12
C GLN A 243 -5.62 -8.61 -9.14
N VAL A 244 -4.76 -7.70 -8.67
CA VAL A 244 -4.12 -6.69 -9.50
C VAL A 244 -2.67 -6.50 -9.06
N ILE A 245 -1.76 -6.38 -10.02
CA ILE A 245 -0.38 -5.93 -9.80
C ILE A 245 -0.15 -4.58 -10.46
N ASN A 246 0.52 -3.67 -9.74
CA ASN A 246 0.86 -2.34 -10.19
C ASN A 246 2.35 -2.05 -9.91
N TRP A 247 3.00 -1.34 -10.83
CA TRP A 247 4.37 -0.84 -10.68
C TRP A 247 4.54 0.37 -11.61
N HIS A 248 5.71 1.01 -11.57
CA HIS A 248 6.01 2.12 -12.47
C HIS A 248 6.43 1.59 -13.85
N ASP A 249 5.50 1.01 -14.60
CA ASP A 249 5.75 0.29 -15.86
C ASP A 249 6.41 1.14 -16.97
N VAL A 250 6.27 2.46 -16.88
CA VAL A 250 6.94 3.44 -17.76
C VAL A 250 8.35 3.83 -17.31
N GLU A 251 8.73 3.56 -16.05
CA GLU A 251 10.02 3.91 -15.47
C GLU A 251 10.91 2.68 -15.19
N THR A 252 10.32 1.51 -15.00
CA THR A 252 11.06 0.29 -14.68
C THR A 252 10.48 -0.93 -15.38
N PRO A 253 11.32 -1.87 -15.87
CA PRO A 253 10.84 -3.09 -16.48
C PRO A 253 10.10 -3.97 -15.45
N PRO A 254 9.21 -4.86 -15.93
CA PRO A 254 8.80 -5.00 -17.33
C PRO A 254 7.87 -3.87 -17.80
N SER A 255 7.80 -3.64 -19.12
CA SER A 255 6.66 -2.93 -19.71
C SER A 255 5.38 -3.75 -19.56
N LEU A 256 4.19 -3.13 -19.71
CA LEU A 256 2.92 -3.85 -19.66
C LEU A 256 2.85 -5.03 -20.65
N ALA A 257 3.39 -4.84 -21.87
CA ALA A 257 3.41 -5.89 -22.88
C ALA A 257 4.30 -7.07 -22.47
N GLU A 258 5.46 -6.79 -21.86
CA GLU A 258 6.37 -7.83 -21.35
C GLU A 258 5.84 -8.51 -20.10
N ALA A 259 5.06 -7.82 -19.28
CA ALA A 259 4.42 -8.36 -18.08
C ALA A 259 3.26 -9.30 -18.40
N LEU A 260 2.66 -9.18 -19.59
CA LEU A 260 1.54 -10.00 -20.02
C LEU A 260 1.94 -11.49 -20.04
N GLY A 261 1.24 -12.32 -19.28
CA GLY A 261 1.52 -13.76 -19.17
C GLY A 261 2.64 -14.13 -18.18
N ARG A 262 3.21 -13.17 -17.43
CA ARG A 262 4.14 -13.42 -16.32
C ARG A 262 3.47 -13.48 -14.95
N THR A 263 2.18 -13.17 -14.89
CA THR A 263 1.33 -13.26 -13.70
C THR A 263 -0.10 -13.58 -14.11
N ASP A 264 -0.86 -14.19 -13.19
CA ASP A 264 -2.30 -14.41 -13.33
C ASP A 264 -3.12 -13.19 -12.88
N MET A 265 -2.48 -12.17 -12.28
CA MET A 265 -3.14 -10.94 -11.86
C MET A 265 -3.43 -10.02 -13.05
N ALA A 266 -4.49 -9.21 -12.93
CA ALA A 266 -4.69 -8.10 -13.86
C ALA A 266 -3.56 -7.07 -13.72
N LEU A 267 -3.11 -6.54 -14.86
CA LEU A 267 -2.08 -5.52 -14.88
C LEU A 267 -2.71 -4.13 -14.71
N CYS A 268 -2.24 -3.38 -13.72
CA CYS A 268 -2.57 -1.96 -13.55
C CYS A 268 -1.31 -1.15 -13.89
N GLY A 269 -1.25 -0.61 -15.10
CA GLY A 269 -0.23 0.36 -15.49
C GLY A 269 -0.60 1.78 -15.09
N GLY A 270 0.23 2.74 -15.45
CA GLY A 270 0.00 4.14 -15.14
C GLY A 270 0.52 5.11 -16.19
N LEU A 271 0.33 6.39 -15.89
CA LEU A 271 0.96 7.50 -16.60
C LEU A 271 2.16 7.98 -15.79
N SER A 272 3.18 8.52 -16.46
CA SER A 272 4.28 9.16 -15.74
C SER A 272 3.75 10.36 -14.95
N GLN A 273 3.91 10.31 -13.63
CA GLN A 273 3.37 11.30 -12.71
C GLN A 273 3.85 12.72 -13.06
N TRP A 274 5.14 12.89 -13.34
CA TRP A 274 5.72 14.22 -13.55
C TRP A 274 5.65 14.65 -15.01
N GLU A 275 6.10 13.78 -15.91
CA GLU A 275 6.23 14.14 -17.32
C GLU A 275 4.86 14.20 -18.02
N THR A 276 3.95 13.28 -17.70
CA THR A 276 2.62 13.27 -18.31
C THR A 276 1.63 14.09 -17.51
N MET A 277 1.46 13.81 -16.21
CA MET A 277 0.35 14.41 -15.45
C MET A 277 0.60 15.86 -15.02
N VAL A 278 1.82 16.21 -14.63
CA VAL A 278 2.14 17.57 -14.14
C VAL A 278 2.60 18.50 -15.27
N ARG A 279 3.40 17.98 -16.20
CA ARG A 279 4.05 18.78 -17.26
C ARG A 279 3.47 18.57 -18.66
N GLY A 280 2.63 17.56 -18.85
CA GLY A 280 2.07 17.21 -20.14
C GLY A 280 1.03 18.22 -20.63
N THR A 281 0.78 18.21 -21.94
CA THR A 281 -0.31 18.95 -22.57
C THR A 281 -1.57 18.06 -22.66
N PRO A 282 -2.78 18.62 -22.46
CA PRO A 282 -4.05 17.90 -22.61
C PRO A 282 -4.27 17.28 -23.99
#